data_AF-A0A358EM92-F1
#
_entry.id   AF-A0A358EM92-F1
#
_cell.length_a   1.000
_cell.length_b   1.000
_cell.length_c   1.000
_cell.angle_alpha   90.00
_cell.angle_beta   90.00
_cell.angle_gamma   90.00
#
_symmetry.space_group_name_H-M   'P 1'
#
loop_
_entity.id
_entity.type
_entity.pdbx_description
1 polymer ?
#
loop_
_entity_poly.entity_id
_entity_poly.type
_entity_poly.pdbx_seq_one_letter_code
_entity_poly.pdbx_strand_id
1 'polypeptide(L)' 'MIDQAKGKSLLKTYVKVYGKLANGQVRFYKNGCTDLRGRFNYVSLNMVELDAVQSFAILILNDEHGAIIREAKPPK' A
#
# COMPACT_ATOMS: atom_id res chain seq x y z
N MET A 1 7.06 7.58 0.75
CA MET A 1 7.07 7.36 2.21
C MET A 1 8.29 8.08 2.75
N ILE A 2 8.08 8.96 3.72
CA ILE A 2 9.07 9.92 4.18
C ILE A 2 9.08 9.87 5.70
N ASP A 3 10.26 9.90 6.31
CA ASP A 3 10.43 10.18 7.73
C ASP A 3 9.84 11.56 8.04
N GLN A 4 8.80 11.61 8.87
CA GLN A 4 8.12 12.86 9.19
C GLN A 4 8.97 13.82 10.03
N ALA A 5 10.02 13.33 10.72
CA ALA A 5 10.94 14.14 11.50
C ALA A 5 12.11 14.69 10.67
N LYS A 6 12.60 13.93 9.68
CA LYS A 6 13.82 14.27 8.92
C LYS A 6 13.59 14.60 7.44
N GLY A 7 12.38 14.42 6.92
CA GLY A 7 12.05 14.66 5.50
C GLY A 7 12.77 13.72 4.52
N LYS A 8 13.46 12.68 5.01
CA LYS A 8 14.19 11.72 4.18
C LYS A 8 13.30 10.57 3.74
N SER A 9 13.54 10.06 2.53
CA SER A 9 12.88 8.86 2.02
C SER A 9 13.22 7.63 2.87
N LEU A 10 12.21 6.86 3.26
CA LEU A 10 12.41 5.61 4.01
C LEU A 10 12.68 4.45 3.03
N LEU A 11 13.94 4.07 2.90
CA LEU A 11 14.36 2.87 2.17
C LEU A 11 13.95 1.60 2.93
N LYS A 12 13.82 0.48 2.21
CA LYS A 12 13.47 -0.84 2.77
C LYS A 12 12.15 -0.87 3.55
N THR A 13 11.22 0.03 3.24
CA THR A 13 9.88 0.00 3.86
C THR A 13 9.02 -1.04 3.16
N TYR A 14 8.54 -2.03 3.92
CA TYR A 14 7.64 -3.06 3.43
C TYR A 14 6.20 -2.54 3.38
N VAL A 15 5.49 -2.90 2.32
CA VAL A 15 4.11 -2.50 2.08
C VAL A 15 3.27 -3.74 1.79
N LYS A 16 2.12 -3.87 2.45
CA LYS A 16 1.13 -4.91 2.20
C LYS A 16 -0.24 -4.28 2.00
N VAL A 17 -0.91 -4.63 0.91
CA VAL A 17 -2.14 -4.01 0.45
C VAL A 17 -3.25 -5.05 0.43
N TYR A 18 -4.39 -4.68 0.99
CA TYR A 18 -5.64 -5.42 0.93
C TYR A 18 -6.69 -4.57 0.23
N GLY A 19 -7.53 -5.20 -0.59
CA GLY A 19 -8.66 -4.55 -1.26
C GLY A 19 -9.98 -5.05 -0.67
N LYS A 20 -10.91 -4.12 -0.40
CA LYS A 20 -12.30 -4.43 -0.07
C LYS A 20 -13.15 -4.34 -1.33
N LEU A 21 -13.83 -5.43 -1.68
CA LEU A 21 -14.71 -5.54 -2.84
C LEU A 21 -16.11 -5.00 -2.53
N ALA A 22 -16.90 -4.77 -3.58
CA ALA A 22 -18.27 -4.28 -3.45
C ALA A 22 -19.21 -5.20 -2.66
N ASN A 23 -18.96 -6.51 -2.67
CA ASN A 23 -19.68 -7.50 -1.86
C ASN A 23 -19.21 -7.54 -0.39
N GLY A 24 -18.32 -6.63 0.02
CA GLY A 24 -17.78 -6.55 1.38
C GLY A 24 -16.58 -7.46 1.66
N GLN A 25 -16.23 -8.37 0.74
CA GLN A 25 -15.10 -9.27 0.92
C GLN A 25 -13.77 -8.50 0.90
N VAL A 26 -12.85 -8.87 1.80
CA VAL A 26 -11.50 -8.33 1.84
C VAL A 26 -10.53 -9.38 1.31
N ARG A 27 -9.69 -9.01 0.35
CA ARG A 27 -8.68 -9.90 -0.23
C ARG A 27 -7.29 -9.27 -0.18
N PHE A 28 -6.28 -10.13 -0.11
CA PHE A 28 -4.90 -9.70 -0.37
C PHE A 28 -4.82 -9.18 -1.80
N TYR A 29 -4.26 -7.98 -1.97
CA TYR A 29 -4.13 -7.32 -3.26
C TYR A 29 -2.69 -7.38 -3.77
N LYS A 30 -1.74 -6.85 -3.00
CA LYS A 30 -0.33 -6.79 -3.40
C LYS A 30 0.58 -6.57 -2.20
N ASN A 31 1.86 -6.93 -2.31
CA ASN A 31 2.88 -6.47 -1.39
C ASN A 31 4.19 -6.11 -2.11
N GLY A 32 5.14 -5.58 -1.37
CA GLY A 32 6.51 -5.37 -1.82
C GLY A 32 7.21 -4.29 -1.00
N CYS A 33 8.40 -3.91 -1.41
CA CYS A 33 9.16 -2.85 -0.77
C CYS A 33 9.09 -1.55 -1.58
N THR A 34 9.26 -0.42 -0.92
CA THR A 34 9.41 0.87 -1.59
C THR A 34 10.66 0.91 -2.48
N ASP A 35 10.60 1.66 -3.58
CA ASP A 35 11.76 1.95 -4.43
C ASP A 35 12.81 2.85 -3.72
N LEU A 36 13.90 3.17 -4.42
CA LEU A 36 14.98 4.04 -3.91
C LEU A 36 14.51 5.47 -3.54
N ARG A 37 13.32 5.86 -4.00
CA ARG A 37 12.68 7.15 -3.71
C ARG A 37 11.60 7.02 -2.62
N GLY A 38 11.48 5.84 -1.99
CA GLY A 38 10.50 5.56 -0.95
C GLY A 38 9.08 5.44 -1.49
N ARG A 39 8.89 5.18 -2.78
CA ARG A 39 7.58 5.09 -3.42
C ARG A 39 7.15 3.64 -3.60
N PHE A 40 5.86 3.40 -3.51
CA PHE A 40 5.27 2.08 -3.75
C PHE A 40 4.00 2.25 -4.59
N ASN A 41 3.91 1.50 -5.69
CA ASN A 41 2.71 1.48 -6.53
C ASN A 41 1.76 0.36 -6.06
N TYR A 42 0.72 0.78 -5.35
CA TYR A 42 -0.28 -0.09 -4.74
C TYR A 42 -1.44 -0.47 -5.68
N VAL A 43 -1.51 0.07 -6.91
CA VAL A 43 -2.65 -0.13 -7.82
C VAL A 43 -2.31 -1.04 -8.98
N SER A 44 -1.16 -0.85 -9.64
CA SER A 44 -0.86 -1.55 -10.89
C SER A 44 -0.63 -3.05 -10.66
N LEU A 45 -1.56 -3.85 -11.21
CA LEU A 45 -1.51 -5.29 -11.40
C LEU A 45 -2.00 -5.60 -12.81
N ASN A 46 -1.29 -6.46 -13.53
CA ASN A 46 -1.62 -6.88 -14.91
C ASN A 46 -2.71 -7.97 -14.95
N MET A 47 -3.30 -8.35 -13.81
CA MET A 47 -4.26 -9.45 -13.73
C MET A 47 -5.69 -8.94 -13.58
N VAL A 48 -6.53 -9.50 -14.44
CA VAL A 48 -7.88 -9.14 -14.86
C VAL A 48 -8.96 -9.22 -13.77
N GLU A 49 -8.61 -9.41 -12.49
CA GLU A 49 -9.59 -9.37 -11.40
C GLU A 49 -9.64 -8.00 -10.74
N LEU A 50 -10.00 -6.99 -11.53
CA LEU A 50 -10.66 -5.79 -11.00
C LEU A 50 -12.10 -6.15 -10.66
N ASP A 51 -12.30 -7.09 -9.72
CA ASP A 51 -13.50 -6.99 -8.88
C ASP A 51 -13.50 -5.56 -8.34
N ALA A 52 -14.61 -4.83 -8.46
CA ALA A 52 -14.66 -3.41 -8.16
C ALA A 52 -14.24 -3.14 -6.70
N VAL A 53 -12.94 -2.92 -6.48
CA VAL A 53 -12.36 -2.61 -5.19
C VAL A 53 -12.89 -1.23 -4.81
N GLN A 54 -13.60 -1.15 -3.69
CA GLN A 54 -14.17 0.10 -3.19
C GLN A 54 -13.16 0.88 -2.34
N SER A 55 -12.28 0.17 -1.64
CA SER A 55 -11.24 0.76 -0.81
C SER A 55 -10.06 -0.19 -0.61
N PHE A 56 -8.91 0.40 -0.32
CA PHE A 56 -7.68 -0.29 0.04
C PHE A 56 -7.32 -0.03 1.49
N ALA A 57 -6.80 -1.05 2.17
CA ALA A 57 -6.05 -0.92 3.40
C ALA A 57 -4.56 -1.23 3.11
N ILE A 58 -3.69 -0.27 3.38
CA ILE A 58 -2.27 -0.29 3.03
C ILE A 58 -1.47 -0.30 4.34
N LEU A 59 -0.96 -1.45 4.73
CA LEU A 59 0.01 -1.58 5.82
C LEU A 59 1.39 -1.14 5.31
N ILE A 60 2.02 -0.25 6.06
CA ILE A 60 3.36 0.28 5.83
C ILE A 60 4.18 -0.08 7.06
N LEU A 61 5.25 -0.85 6.88
CA LEU A 61 6.09 -1.37 7.94
C LEU A 61 7.56 -1.01 7.69
N ASN A 62 8.20 -0.43 8.70
CA ASN A 62 9.62 -0.15 8.72
C ASN A 62 10.18 -0.55 10.09
N ASP A 63 11.33 -1.24 10.11
CA ASP A 63 11.89 -1.79 11.34
C ASP A 63 12.28 -0.70 12.37
N GLU A 64 12.72 0.47 11.90
CA GLU A 64 13.16 1.58 12.75
C GLU A 64 12.02 2.55 13.09
N HIS A 65 11.07 2.73 12.16
CA HIS A 65 10.01 3.75 12.27
C HIS A 65 8.64 3.17 12.63
N GLY A 66 8.54 1.85 12.79
CA GLY A 66 7.33 1.15 13.17
C GLY A 66 6.36 0.90 12.01
N ALA A 67 5.08 0.75 12.34
CA ALA A 67 4.03 0.38 11.40
C ALA A 67 2.88 1.38 11.40
N ILE A 68 2.32 1.66 10.23
CA ILE A 68 1.09 2.44 10.06
C ILE A 68 0.18 1.79 9.02
N ILE A 69 -1.13 1.98 9.16
CA ILE A 69 -2.12 1.62 8.14
C ILE A 69 -2.64 2.90 7.50
N ARG A 70 -2.74 2.90 6.18
CA ARG A 70 -3.36 3.97 5.39
C ARG A 70 -4.51 3.41 4.57
N GLU A 71 -5.61 4.15 4.51
CA GLU A 71 -6.74 3.82 3.65
C GLU A 71 -6.73 4.67 2.38
N ALA A 72 -7.11 4.09 1.26
CA ALA A 72 -7.22 4.80 -0.02
C ALA A 72 -8.40 4.29 -0.84
N LYS A 73 -9.02 5.18 -1.61
CA LYS A 73 -9.98 4.79 -2.66
C LYS A 73 -9.20 4.34 -3.91
N PRO A 74 -9.78 3.50 -4.78
CA PRO A 74 -9.21 3.28 -6.10
C PRO A 74 -9.00 4.60 -6.85
N PRO A 75 -7.93 4.72 -7.66
CA PRO A 75 -7.77 5.88 -8.54
C PRO A 75 -8.93 5.94 -9.55
N LYS A 76 -9.26 7.15 -9.98
CA LYS A 76 -10.21 7.40 -11.08
C LYS A 76 -9.54 7.18 -12.42
#